data_AF-A0A4R2NQM3-F1
#
_entry.id   AF-A0A4R2NQM3-F1
#
_cell.length_a   1.000
_cell.length_b   1.000
_cell.length_c   1.000
_cell.angle_alpha   90.00
_cell.angle_beta   90.00
_cell.angle_gamma   90.00
#
_symmetry.space_group_name_H-M   'P 1'
#
loop_
_entity.id
_entity.type
_entity.pdbx_description
1 polymer ?
#
loop_
_entity_poly.entity_id
_entity_poly.type
_entity_poly.pdbx_seq_one_letter_code
_entity_poly.pdbx_strand_id
1 'polypeptide(L)'
;MKTNFKHITLTILMILGSVSYAQTLDATKQTTIVLSDNSKIVVYKKATSFDENSDEYYSLPSHLKFSKNQLKEPEFSLVTYDNAKGNQGGILHFLISWGLTLSQREEVQKELEKIVGEQARFMGYIIPEIDTNQPYLTISGKSELVEILNNSATSIGRVTTFPNAKSASSFKLSNEDAQTIETLIKSNSKNLKTLFLTMNFIIRFKGKNGYGLSQESYQIHENLHTLLNQ
;
A
#
# COMPACT_ATOMS: atom_id res chain seq x y z
N MET A 1 -46.58 -31.20 6.97
CA MET A 1 -45.18 -30.74 6.96
C MET A 1 -44.80 -30.35 5.53
N LYS A 2 -44.80 -29.06 5.19
CA LYS A 2 -44.29 -28.55 3.90
C LYS A 2 -42.88 -28.02 4.18
N THR A 3 -41.87 -28.78 3.82
CA THR A 3 -40.46 -28.44 4.04
C THR A 3 -40.03 -27.32 3.07
N ASN A 4 -39.33 -26.33 3.62
CA ASN A 4 -38.84 -25.11 2.98
C ASN A 4 -37.75 -25.39 1.92
N PHE A 5 -38.14 -25.96 0.77
CA PHE A 5 -37.20 -26.34 -0.30
C PHE A 5 -36.50 -25.12 -0.95
N LYS A 6 -37.11 -23.93 -0.89
CA LYS A 6 -36.57 -22.69 -1.50
C LYS A 6 -35.37 -22.10 -0.76
N HIS A 7 -35.19 -22.37 0.53
CA HIS A 7 -34.06 -21.83 1.30
C HIS A 7 -32.78 -22.64 1.13
N ILE A 8 -32.89 -23.93 0.77
CA ILE A 8 -31.72 -24.79 0.54
C ILE A 8 -31.02 -24.43 -0.78
N THR A 9 -31.77 -23.98 -1.79
CA THR A 9 -31.20 -23.60 -3.10
C THR A 9 -30.38 -22.31 -3.04
N LEU A 10 -30.76 -21.34 -2.20
CA LEU A 10 -30.03 -20.07 -2.07
C LEU A 10 -28.71 -20.22 -1.30
N THR A 11 -28.66 -21.13 -0.32
CA THR A 11 -27.44 -21.41 0.45
C THR A 11 -26.39 -22.15 -0.37
N ILE A 12 -26.79 -23.04 -1.28
CA ILE A 12 -25.86 -23.77 -2.17
C ILE A 12 -25.23 -22.84 -3.22
N LEU A 13 -25.95 -21.82 -3.69
CA LEU A 13 -25.44 -20.86 -4.68
C LEU A 13 -24.34 -19.94 -4.11
N MET A 14 -24.35 -19.64 -2.81
CA MET A 14 -23.30 -18.82 -2.17
C MET A 14 -21.99 -19.59 -1.91
N ILE A 15 -22.00 -20.92 -1.85
CA ILE A 15 -20.80 -21.72 -1.53
C ILE A 15 -19.91 -21.93 -2.77
N LEU A 16 -20.44 -21.75 -3.98
CA LEU A 16 -19.70 -21.96 -5.23
C LEU A 16 -18.88 -20.74 -5.70
N GLY A 17 -18.91 -19.63 -4.96
CA GLY A 17 -18.40 -18.33 -5.43
C GLY A 17 -16.98 -17.93 -5.01
N SER A 18 -16.22 -18.75 -4.29
CA SER A 18 -14.97 -18.28 -3.66
C SER A 18 -13.77 -19.21 -3.87
N VAL A 19 -13.42 -19.47 -5.13
CA VAL A 19 -12.01 -19.70 -5.50
C VAL A 19 -11.44 -18.39 -6.02
N SER A 20 -11.04 -17.52 -5.09
CA SER A 20 -10.15 -16.40 -5.43
C SER A 20 -8.78 -17.00 -5.76
N TYR A 21 -8.53 -17.27 -7.03
CA TYR A 21 -7.19 -17.60 -7.48
C TYR A 21 -6.31 -16.38 -7.26
N ALA A 22 -5.51 -16.41 -6.20
CA ALA A 22 -4.44 -15.44 -6.02
C ALA A 22 -3.62 -15.39 -7.31
N GLN A 23 -3.48 -14.19 -7.87
CA GLN A 23 -2.76 -13.99 -9.12
C GLN A 23 -1.30 -14.42 -8.90
N THR A 24 -0.77 -15.22 -9.82
CA THR A 24 0.64 -15.62 -9.80
C THR A 24 1.36 -14.85 -10.90
N LEU A 25 2.54 -14.32 -10.61
CA LEU A 25 3.35 -13.58 -11.58
C LEU A 25 4.44 -14.47 -12.18
N ASP A 26 4.73 -14.30 -13.47
CA ASP A 26 5.88 -14.95 -14.11
C ASP A 26 7.14 -14.13 -13.80
N ALA A 27 8.00 -14.67 -12.93
CA ALA A 27 9.23 -13.98 -12.51
C ALA A 27 10.24 -13.78 -13.64
N THR A 28 10.12 -14.54 -14.74
CA THR A 28 11.05 -14.48 -15.88
C THR A 28 10.63 -13.43 -16.92
N LYS A 29 9.37 -12.98 -16.89
CA LYS A 29 8.80 -12.04 -17.85
C LYS A 29 8.40 -10.75 -17.16
N GLN A 30 9.40 -9.88 -16.96
CA GLN A 30 9.22 -8.55 -16.39
C GLN A 30 9.71 -7.45 -17.32
N THR A 31 9.19 -6.25 -17.15
CA THR A 31 9.63 -5.04 -17.85
C THR A 31 9.60 -3.87 -16.88
N THR A 32 10.58 -2.98 -16.99
CA THR A 32 10.62 -1.74 -16.20
C THR A 32 10.11 -0.60 -17.06
N ILE A 33 9.14 0.14 -16.54
CA ILE A 33 8.56 1.35 -17.12
C ILE A 33 9.01 2.54 -16.27
N VAL A 34 9.49 3.59 -16.92
CA VAL A 34 9.83 4.86 -16.28
C VAL A 34 8.74 5.86 -16.64
N LEU A 35 8.10 6.43 -15.64
CA LEU A 35 7.05 7.44 -15.83
C LEU A 35 7.64 8.84 -15.95
N SER A 36 6.81 9.78 -16.38
CA SER A 36 7.12 11.19 -16.58
C SER A 36 7.60 11.90 -15.30
N ASP A 37 7.21 11.42 -14.13
CA ASP A 37 7.69 11.87 -12.82
C ASP A 37 9.01 11.20 -12.39
N ASN A 38 9.66 10.45 -13.29
CA ASN A 38 10.85 9.63 -13.08
C ASN A 38 10.67 8.45 -12.11
N SER A 39 9.45 8.18 -11.65
CA SER A 39 9.18 6.95 -10.90
C SER A 39 9.35 5.72 -11.80
N LYS A 40 9.77 4.62 -11.19
CA LYS A 40 9.98 3.34 -11.87
C LYS A 40 8.93 2.34 -11.41
N ILE A 41 8.26 1.72 -12.37
CA ILE A 41 7.34 0.61 -12.15
C ILE A 41 7.89 -0.62 -12.83
N VAL A 42 8.01 -1.72 -12.09
CA VAL A 42 8.25 -3.04 -12.68
C VAL A 42 6.90 -3.72 -12.86
N VAL A 43 6.60 -4.11 -14.10
CA VAL A 43 5.43 -4.92 -14.44
C VAL A 43 5.87 -6.34 -14.77
N TYR A 44 5.05 -7.29 -14.33
CA TYR A 44 5.23 -8.71 -14.52
C TYR A 44 4.09 -9.25 -15.36
N LYS A 45 4.42 -10.15 -16.27
CA LYS A 45 3.40 -10.90 -16.99
C LYS A 45 2.67 -11.84 -16.04
N LYS A 46 1.36 -12.01 -16.22
CA LYS A 46 0.59 -13.03 -15.49
C LYS A 46 1.15 -14.41 -15.79
N ALA A 47 1.39 -15.21 -14.76
CA ALA A 47 1.71 -16.61 -14.91
C ALA A 47 0.45 -17.38 -15.31
N THR A 48 0.55 -18.10 -16.41
CA THR A 48 -0.48 -19.00 -16.94
C THR A 48 -0.03 -20.46 -16.87
N SER A 49 -0.92 -21.38 -17.22
CA SER A 49 -0.57 -22.77 -17.51
C SER A 49 0.43 -22.83 -18.68
N PHE A 50 1.11 -23.97 -18.85
CA PHE A 50 2.29 -24.09 -19.73
C PHE A 50 2.04 -23.78 -21.23
N ASP A 51 0.77 -23.63 -21.67
CA ASP A 51 0.41 -23.35 -23.08
C ASP A 51 -0.45 -22.09 -23.30
N GLU A 52 -0.84 -21.38 -22.24
CA GLU A 52 -1.66 -20.18 -22.39
C GLU A 52 -0.78 -18.93 -22.44
N ASN A 53 -0.85 -18.15 -23.53
CA ASN A 53 -0.25 -16.83 -23.57
C ASN A 53 -1.28 -15.80 -23.07
N SER A 54 -1.08 -15.27 -21.87
CA SER A 54 -1.85 -14.11 -21.42
C SER A 54 -1.20 -12.83 -21.94
N ASP A 55 -1.95 -11.80 -22.29
CA ASP A 55 -1.38 -10.46 -22.53
C ASP A 55 -1.54 -9.54 -21.32
N GLU A 56 -1.87 -10.09 -20.16
CA GLU A 56 -2.07 -9.35 -18.92
C GLU A 56 -0.76 -9.13 -18.15
N TYR A 57 -0.56 -7.89 -17.71
CA TYR A 57 0.58 -7.45 -16.92
C TYR A 57 0.12 -6.77 -15.63
N TYR A 58 0.83 -7.05 -14.56
CA TYR A 58 0.54 -6.56 -13.21
C TYR A 58 1.80 -5.96 -12.59
N SER A 59 1.66 -4.87 -11.83
CA SER A 59 2.74 -4.32 -11.01
C SER A 59 2.67 -4.85 -9.59
N LEU A 60 3.81 -4.92 -8.90
CA LEU A 60 3.86 -5.09 -7.45
C LEU A 60 3.38 -3.82 -6.74
N PRO A 61 2.85 -3.90 -5.50
CA PRO A 61 2.49 -2.73 -4.71
C PRO A 61 3.60 -1.67 -4.75
N SER A 62 3.24 -0.39 -4.88
CA SER A 62 4.22 0.71 -4.96
C SER A 62 3.56 2.05 -4.68
N HIS A 63 4.33 3.14 -4.71
CA HIS A 63 3.82 4.51 -4.59
C HIS A 63 3.03 4.73 -3.29
N LEU A 64 3.69 4.47 -2.16
CA LEU A 64 3.14 4.80 -0.85
C LEU A 64 2.97 6.33 -0.75
N LYS A 65 1.81 6.77 -0.28
CA LYS A 65 1.41 8.18 -0.25
C LYS A 65 0.42 8.45 0.87
N PHE A 66 0.37 9.69 1.36
CA PHE A 66 -0.81 10.11 2.11
C PHE A 66 -2.04 10.08 1.20
N SER A 67 -3.12 9.53 1.73
CA SER A 67 -4.42 9.58 1.07
C SER A 67 -4.83 11.05 0.93
N LYS A 68 -5.62 11.37 -0.11
CA LYS A 68 -6.09 12.73 -0.33
C LYS A 68 -7.59 12.82 -0.02
N ASN A 69 -8.02 13.93 0.58
CA ASN A 69 -9.44 14.22 0.83
C ASN A 69 -10.15 14.65 -0.48
N GLN A 70 -11.43 15.02 -0.40
CA GLN A 70 -12.19 15.49 -1.57
C GLN A 70 -11.62 16.78 -2.19
N LEU A 71 -10.91 17.59 -1.40
CA LEU A 71 -10.22 18.81 -1.82
C LEU A 71 -8.80 18.55 -2.36
N LYS A 72 -8.41 17.27 -2.51
CA LYS A 72 -7.07 16.82 -2.93
C LYS A 72 -5.95 17.18 -1.96
N GLU A 73 -6.27 17.49 -0.72
CA GLU A 73 -5.28 17.75 0.33
C GLU A 73 -4.88 16.43 1.02
N PRO A 74 -3.61 16.28 1.44
CA PRO A 74 -3.19 15.12 2.23
C PRO A 74 -4.03 14.95 3.50
N GLU A 75 -4.49 13.73 3.76
CA GLU A 75 -5.16 13.34 5.00
C GLU A 75 -4.10 13.07 6.07
N PHE A 76 -3.43 14.14 6.47
CA PHE A 76 -2.43 14.21 7.53
C PHE A 76 -2.77 15.42 8.39
N SER A 77 -2.92 15.23 9.70
CA SER A 77 -3.33 16.28 10.61
C SER A 77 -2.61 16.17 11.94
N LEU A 78 -2.00 17.29 12.36
CA LEU A 78 -1.47 17.49 13.71
C LEU A 78 -2.30 18.59 14.36
N VAL A 79 -3.06 18.24 15.39
CA VAL A 79 -3.88 19.18 16.17
C VAL A 79 -3.32 19.27 17.57
N THR A 80 -2.77 20.42 17.93
CA THR A 80 -2.37 20.74 19.30
C THR A 80 -3.55 21.30 20.08
N TYR A 81 -3.66 20.96 21.36
CA TYR A 81 -4.71 21.49 22.23
C TYR A 81 -4.15 21.86 23.59
N ASP A 82 -4.81 22.82 24.23
CA ASP A 82 -4.67 23.15 25.64
C ASP A 82 -6.00 22.89 26.33
N ASN A 83 -5.99 22.28 27.51
CA ASN A 83 -7.20 22.08 28.28
C ASN A 83 -7.23 23.03 29.49
N ALA A 84 -8.42 23.36 29.98
CA ALA A 84 -8.59 24.30 31.10
C ALA A 84 -7.90 23.87 32.42
N LYS A 85 -7.35 22.64 32.48
CA LYS A 85 -6.56 22.12 33.60
C LYS A 85 -5.05 22.31 33.38
N GLY A 86 -4.63 22.96 32.30
CA GLY A 86 -3.23 23.20 31.93
C GLY A 86 -2.53 22.02 31.26
N ASN A 87 -3.25 20.95 30.90
CA ASN A 87 -2.63 19.86 30.15
C ASN A 87 -2.63 20.21 28.66
N GLN A 88 -1.43 20.41 28.14
CA GLN A 88 -1.15 20.61 26.73
C GLN A 88 -0.75 19.28 26.07
N GLY A 89 -1.11 19.11 24.80
CA GLY A 89 -0.77 17.90 24.04
C GLY A 89 -1.16 18.02 22.57
N GLY A 90 -1.09 16.90 21.87
CA GLY A 90 -1.45 16.86 20.45
C GLY A 90 -2.11 15.55 20.03
N ILE A 91 -2.89 15.63 18.96
CA ILE A 91 -3.38 14.47 18.22
C ILE A 91 -2.74 14.52 16.84
N LEU A 92 -1.99 13.48 16.50
CA LEU A 92 -1.55 13.25 15.13
C LEU A 92 -2.42 12.15 14.54
N HIS A 93 -2.93 12.37 13.34
CA HIS A 93 -3.72 11.41 12.59
C HIS A 93 -3.34 11.46 11.13
N PHE A 94 -3.15 10.30 10.51
CA PHE A 94 -2.95 10.24 9.07
C PHE A 94 -3.59 9.00 8.44
N LEU A 95 -4.01 9.17 7.19
CA LEU A 95 -4.47 8.09 6.33
C LEU A 95 -3.44 7.86 5.23
N ILE A 96 -2.90 6.66 5.15
CA ILE A 96 -1.93 6.27 4.13
C ILE A 96 -2.57 5.32 3.12
N SER A 97 -2.18 5.42 1.87
CA SER A 97 -2.56 4.50 0.81
C SER A 97 -1.36 4.22 -0.09
N TRP A 98 -1.47 3.26 -0.98
CA TRP A 98 -0.46 2.98 -1.97
C TRP A 98 -1.09 2.81 -3.34
N GLY A 99 -0.33 3.02 -4.40
CA GLY A 99 -0.75 2.77 -5.77
C GLY A 99 -0.70 4.01 -6.66
N LEU A 100 -0.69 3.76 -7.96
CA LEU A 100 -0.74 4.79 -9.01
C LEU A 100 -2.00 5.66 -8.92
N THR A 101 -1.84 6.90 -9.35
CA THR A 101 -2.94 7.76 -9.80
C THR A 101 -3.51 7.25 -11.13
N LEU A 102 -4.69 7.75 -11.51
CA LEU A 102 -5.31 7.38 -12.79
C LEU A 102 -4.42 7.77 -13.98
N SER A 103 -3.82 8.96 -13.96
CA SER A 103 -2.92 9.43 -15.01
C SER A 103 -1.67 8.57 -15.13
N GLN A 104 -1.05 8.21 -14.00
CA GLN A 104 0.11 7.29 -14.00
C GLN A 104 -0.28 5.89 -14.53
N ARG A 105 -1.50 5.41 -14.22
CA ARG A 105 -1.98 4.13 -14.76
C ARG A 105 -2.13 4.16 -16.28
N GLU A 106 -2.69 5.23 -16.82
CA GLU A 106 -2.80 5.43 -18.28
C GLU A 106 -1.43 5.54 -18.94
N GLU A 107 -0.49 6.22 -18.29
CA GLU A 107 0.90 6.30 -18.74
C GLU A 107 1.57 4.92 -18.77
N VAL A 108 1.43 4.12 -17.71
CA VAL A 108 1.94 2.74 -17.69
C VAL A 108 1.37 1.92 -18.85
N GLN A 109 0.07 2.01 -19.13
CA GLN A 109 -0.53 1.29 -20.26
C GLN A 109 0.11 1.69 -21.59
N LYS A 110 0.25 2.99 -21.86
CA LYS A 110 0.85 3.51 -23.10
C LYS A 110 2.30 3.08 -23.26
N GLU A 111 3.09 3.15 -22.19
CA GLU A 111 4.50 2.71 -22.23
C GLU A 111 4.62 1.19 -22.37
N LEU A 112 3.74 0.43 -21.73
CA LEU A 112 3.70 -1.02 -21.86
C LEU A 112 3.42 -1.46 -23.31
N GLU A 113 2.45 -0.83 -23.98
CA GLU A 113 2.14 -1.11 -25.39
C GLU A 113 3.33 -0.85 -26.31
N LYS A 114 4.09 0.22 -26.06
CA LYS A 114 5.30 0.54 -26.84
C LYS A 114 6.39 -0.50 -26.68
N ILE A 115 6.55 -1.05 -25.47
CA ILE A 115 7.65 -1.99 -25.16
C ILE A 115 7.30 -3.42 -25.57
N VAL A 116 6.05 -3.84 -25.34
CA VAL A 116 5.62 -5.24 -25.45
C VAL A 116 4.73 -5.49 -26.67
N GLY A 117 3.99 -4.48 -27.14
CA GLY A 117 3.05 -4.56 -28.25
C GLY A 117 1.61 -4.15 -27.87
N GLU A 118 0.82 -3.81 -28.89
CA GLU A 118 -0.56 -3.27 -28.76
C GLU A 118 -1.56 -4.21 -28.07
N GLN A 119 -1.25 -5.51 -27.97
CA GLN A 119 -2.06 -6.50 -27.28
C GLN A 119 -1.87 -6.47 -25.76
N ALA A 120 -0.78 -5.88 -25.25
CA ALA A 120 -0.47 -5.88 -23.83
C ALA A 120 -1.50 -5.08 -23.02
N ARG A 121 -1.91 -5.62 -21.87
CA ARG A 121 -2.93 -5.03 -20.99
C ARG A 121 -2.37 -4.88 -19.59
N PHE A 122 -2.23 -3.64 -19.13
CA PHE A 122 -1.91 -3.33 -17.76
C PHE A 122 -3.17 -3.44 -16.89
N MET A 123 -3.23 -4.52 -16.12
CA MET A 123 -4.37 -4.84 -15.26
C MET A 123 -4.35 -4.07 -13.94
N GLY A 124 -3.24 -3.37 -13.66
CA GLY A 124 -3.02 -2.63 -12.42
C GLY A 124 -2.08 -3.41 -11.51
N TYR A 125 -2.34 -3.33 -10.21
CA TYR A 125 -1.56 -4.03 -9.21
C TYR A 125 -2.02 -5.46 -9.03
N ILE A 126 -1.09 -6.36 -8.74
CA ILE A 126 -1.44 -7.64 -8.12
C ILE A 126 -2.16 -7.40 -6.80
N ILE A 127 -3.08 -8.29 -6.43
CA ILE A 127 -3.63 -8.35 -5.07
C ILE A 127 -2.66 -9.19 -4.22
N PRO A 128 -1.79 -8.58 -3.40
CA PRO A 128 -0.86 -9.31 -2.56
C PRO A 128 -1.58 -10.01 -1.40
N GLU A 129 -0.89 -10.98 -0.81
CA GLU A 129 -1.22 -11.47 0.53
C GLU A 129 -0.63 -10.54 1.60
N ILE A 130 -1.27 -10.47 2.76
CA ILE A 130 -0.74 -9.76 3.93
C ILE A 130 0.29 -10.67 4.59
N ASP A 131 1.47 -10.13 4.92
CA ASP A 131 2.41 -10.81 5.82
C ASP A 131 1.79 -10.89 7.23
N THR A 132 1.40 -12.09 7.64
CA THR A 132 0.74 -12.31 8.94
C THR A 132 1.63 -11.99 10.13
N ASN A 133 2.95 -11.96 9.95
CA ASN A 133 3.90 -11.56 10.99
C ASN A 133 3.99 -10.03 11.12
N GLN A 134 3.64 -9.28 10.07
CA GLN A 134 3.65 -7.82 10.04
C GLN A 134 2.37 -7.24 9.37
N PRO A 135 1.19 -7.48 9.95
CA PRO A 135 -0.09 -7.11 9.31
C PRO A 135 -0.46 -5.63 9.47
N TYR A 136 0.37 -4.85 10.15
CA TYR A 136 0.19 -3.43 10.42
C TYR A 136 1.29 -2.60 9.75
N LEU A 137 1.04 -1.30 9.56
CA LEU A 137 2.03 -0.34 9.12
C LEU A 137 3.19 -0.29 10.12
N THR A 138 4.42 -0.41 9.66
CA THR A 138 5.60 -0.30 10.52
C THR A 138 6.17 1.10 10.46
N ILE A 139 6.45 1.69 11.63
CA ILE A 139 7.17 2.96 11.77
C ILE A 139 8.59 2.64 12.21
N SER A 140 9.57 3.00 11.39
CA SER A 140 10.97 2.59 11.59
C SER A 140 11.95 3.66 11.14
N GLY A 141 13.22 3.47 11.50
CA GLY A 141 14.31 4.35 11.06
C GLY A 141 15.20 4.82 12.20
N LYS A 142 15.94 5.90 11.96
CA LYS A 142 16.92 6.47 12.90
C LYS A 142 16.48 7.80 13.51
N SER A 143 15.33 8.32 13.08
CA SER A 143 14.78 9.57 13.57
C SER A 143 14.30 9.42 15.01
N GLU A 144 14.50 10.44 15.84
CA GLU A 144 13.92 10.52 17.19
C GLU A 144 12.39 10.42 17.16
N LEU A 145 11.77 10.83 16.05
CA LEU A 145 10.33 10.70 15.83
C LEU A 145 9.85 9.25 15.81
N VAL A 146 10.72 8.28 15.52
CA VAL A 146 10.32 6.85 15.53
C VAL A 146 9.89 6.42 16.92
N GLU A 147 10.62 6.82 17.96
CA GLU A 147 10.28 6.49 19.33
C GLU A 147 9.01 7.23 19.78
N ILE A 148 8.93 8.53 19.49
CA ILE A 148 7.75 9.36 19.81
C ILE A 148 6.49 8.72 19.20
N LEU A 149 6.50 8.39 17.91
CA LEU A 149 5.33 7.82 17.23
C LEU A 149 4.99 6.42 17.74
N ASN A 150 5.98 5.55 17.97
CA ASN A 150 5.69 4.21 18.49
C ASN A 150 5.13 4.23 19.91
N ASN A 151 5.62 5.13 20.78
CA ASN A 151 5.16 5.23 22.17
C ASN A 151 3.80 5.95 22.30
N SER A 152 3.49 6.86 21.38
CA SER A 152 2.23 7.64 21.40
C SER A 152 1.10 7.03 20.58
N ALA A 153 1.35 5.92 19.87
CA ALA A 153 0.37 5.29 19.00
C ALA A 153 -0.87 4.83 19.77
N THR A 154 -2.03 5.40 19.43
CA THR A 154 -3.33 4.94 19.92
C THR A 154 -3.93 3.90 18.98
N SER A 155 -3.59 3.97 17.70
CA SER A 155 -3.93 2.95 16.70
C SER A 155 -2.94 3.02 15.55
N ILE A 156 -2.46 1.86 15.09
CA ILE A 156 -1.64 1.72 13.90
C ILE A 156 -2.47 1.05 12.81
N GLY A 157 -2.46 1.64 11.62
CA GLY A 157 -3.24 1.16 10.49
C GLY A 157 -2.83 -0.24 10.02
N ARG A 158 -3.82 -1.02 9.58
CA ARG A 158 -3.59 -2.34 8.95
C ARG A 158 -3.08 -2.18 7.52
N VAL A 159 -2.23 -3.08 7.08
CA VAL A 159 -1.82 -3.17 5.67
C VAL A 159 -3.06 -3.46 4.80
N THR A 160 -3.20 -2.73 3.68
CA THR A 160 -4.31 -2.90 2.73
C THR A 160 -3.84 -3.67 1.50
N THR A 161 -4.62 -4.63 1.03
CA THR A 161 -4.30 -5.45 -0.16
C THR A 161 -4.79 -4.83 -1.47
N PHE A 162 -5.57 -3.75 -1.40
CA PHE A 162 -6.08 -3.05 -2.58
C PHE A 162 -5.38 -1.70 -2.75
N PRO A 163 -4.98 -1.34 -3.99
CA PRO A 163 -4.42 -0.02 -4.25
C PRO A 163 -5.46 1.06 -3.94
N ASN A 164 -4.98 2.17 -3.41
CA ASN A 164 -5.74 3.34 -2.97
C ASN A 164 -6.73 3.08 -1.82
N ALA A 165 -6.75 1.87 -1.23
CA ALA A 165 -7.45 1.63 0.03
C ALA A 165 -6.67 2.26 1.19
N LYS A 166 -7.40 2.92 2.10
CA LYS A 166 -6.82 3.72 3.17
C LYS A 166 -6.51 2.87 4.41
N SER A 167 -5.36 3.15 5.01
CA SER A 167 -4.93 2.63 6.31
C SER A 167 -4.78 3.80 7.28
N ALA A 168 -5.41 3.71 8.45
CA ALA A 168 -5.53 4.82 9.40
C ALA A 168 -4.62 4.64 10.62
N SER A 169 -3.81 5.64 10.94
CA SER A 169 -2.99 5.67 12.15
C SER A 169 -3.29 6.91 12.97
N SER A 170 -3.28 6.77 14.29
CA SER A 170 -3.58 7.82 15.27
C SER A 170 -2.62 7.77 16.44
N PHE A 171 -2.27 8.95 16.95
CA PHE A 171 -1.29 9.12 18.01
C PHE A 171 -1.77 10.19 18.98
N LYS A 172 -1.57 9.93 20.27
CA LYS A 172 -1.83 10.88 21.35
C LYS A 172 -0.50 11.34 21.92
N LEU A 173 -0.12 12.57 21.59
CA LEU A 173 1.16 13.17 21.88
C LEU A 173 1.12 13.92 23.22
N SER A 174 2.21 13.86 23.96
CA SER A 174 2.46 14.80 25.06
C SER A 174 2.69 16.22 24.50
N ASN A 175 2.75 17.23 25.37
CA ASN A 175 3.07 18.59 24.94
C ASN A 175 4.44 18.67 24.25
N GLU A 176 5.45 18.06 24.87
CA GLU A 176 6.83 18.06 24.37
C GLU A 176 6.92 17.34 23.01
N ASP A 177 6.27 16.18 22.89
CA ASP A 177 6.23 15.42 21.63
C ASP A 177 5.54 16.20 20.52
N ALA A 178 4.42 16.86 20.83
CA ALA A 178 3.65 17.64 19.87
C ALA A 178 4.46 18.83 19.33
N GLN A 179 5.14 19.57 20.21
CA GLN A 179 6.01 20.68 19.82
C GLN A 179 7.22 20.20 19.01
N THR A 180 7.80 19.07 19.38
CA THR A 180 8.93 18.44 18.67
C THR A 180 8.52 18.06 17.24
N ILE A 181 7.41 17.33 17.09
CA ILE A 181 6.86 16.95 15.78
C ILE A 181 6.53 18.18 14.95
N GLU A 182 5.84 19.17 15.52
CA GLU A 182 5.46 20.40 14.83
C GLU A 182 6.70 21.15 14.29
N THR A 183 7.74 21.27 15.12
CA THR A 183 9.00 21.92 14.74
C THR A 183 9.71 21.17 13.63
N LEU A 184 9.78 19.83 13.72
CA LEU A 184 10.46 19.01 12.72
C LEU A 184 9.74 19.00 11.37
N ILE A 185 8.40 18.99 11.37
CA ILE A 185 7.58 19.12 10.16
C ILE A 185 7.80 20.49 9.53
N LYS A 186 7.66 21.58 10.31
CA LYS A 186 7.81 22.96 9.80
C LYS A 186 9.22 23.25 9.26
N SER A 187 10.25 22.72 9.91
CA SER A 187 11.64 22.91 9.49
C SER A 187 12.06 22.02 8.32
N ASN A 188 11.19 21.13 7.84
CA ASN A 188 11.50 20.12 6.82
C ASN A 188 12.80 19.36 7.13
N SER A 189 12.96 18.99 8.40
CA SER A 189 14.23 18.54 8.96
C SER A 189 14.78 17.31 8.23
N LYS A 190 16.12 17.18 8.21
CA LYS A 190 16.79 15.95 7.76
C LYS A 190 16.29 14.72 8.53
N ASN A 191 15.79 14.89 9.75
CA ASN A 191 15.19 13.82 10.56
C ASN A 191 13.94 13.19 9.92
N LEU A 192 13.24 13.89 9.02
CA LEU A 192 12.09 13.33 8.29
C LEU A 192 12.52 12.32 7.22
N LYS A 193 13.76 12.43 6.70
CA LYS A 193 14.31 11.52 5.69
C LYS A 193 14.75 10.18 6.27
N THR A 194 14.89 10.10 7.58
CA THR A 194 15.33 8.90 8.31
C THR A 194 14.22 8.24 9.11
N LEU A 195 12.97 8.68 8.93
CA LEU A 195 11.75 8.01 9.40
C LEU A 195 11.03 7.41 8.20
N PHE A 196 10.70 6.12 8.29
CA PHE A 196 10.08 5.34 7.22
C PHE A 196 8.75 4.74 7.70
N LEU A 197 7.77 4.78 6.80
CA LEU A 197 6.53 4.03 6.90
C LEU A 197 6.60 2.85 5.94
N THR A 198 6.35 1.64 6.44
CA THR A 198 6.51 0.40 5.68
C THR A 198 5.25 -0.45 5.72
N MET A 199 4.84 -0.99 4.57
CA MET A 199 3.85 -2.07 4.47
C MET A 199 4.51 -3.34 3.95
N ASN A 200 4.16 -4.47 4.56
CA ASN A 200 4.70 -5.79 4.24
C ASN A 200 3.65 -6.66 3.55
N PHE A 201 4.08 -7.33 2.50
CA PHE A 201 3.26 -8.17 1.64
C PHE A 201 3.94 -9.50 1.38
N ILE A 202 3.14 -10.49 0.98
CA ILE A 202 3.63 -11.73 0.38
C ILE A 202 3.16 -11.77 -1.08
N ILE A 203 4.09 -12.01 -2.01
CA ILE A 203 3.83 -12.09 -3.45
C ILE A 203 4.07 -13.50 -3.95
N ARG A 204 3.17 -14.01 -4.80
CA ARG A 204 3.32 -15.31 -5.47
C ARG A 204 3.97 -15.16 -6.84
N PHE A 205 5.04 -15.91 -7.05
CA PHE A 205 5.72 -16.02 -8.34
C PHE A 205 5.72 -17.47 -8.84
N LYS A 206 5.72 -17.65 -10.16
CA LYS A 206 6.06 -18.89 -10.84
C LYS A 206 7.45 -18.74 -11.46
N GLY A 207 8.26 -19.79 -11.40
CA GLY A 207 9.52 -19.84 -12.15
C GLY A 207 10.72 -19.17 -11.48
N LYS A 208 10.55 -18.53 -10.32
CA LYS A 208 11.62 -17.73 -9.69
C LYS A 208 12.75 -18.57 -9.09
N ASN A 209 12.42 -19.75 -8.56
CA ASN A 209 13.37 -20.72 -7.99
C ASN A 209 13.45 -22.03 -8.79
N GLY A 210 13.21 -21.97 -10.11
CA GLY A 210 13.08 -23.14 -10.99
C GLY A 210 11.62 -23.55 -11.22
N TYR A 211 11.34 -24.85 -11.37
CA TYR A 211 9.98 -25.34 -11.64
C TYR A 211 9.12 -25.31 -10.37
N GLY A 212 8.30 -24.27 -10.19
CA GLY A 212 7.36 -24.23 -9.07
C GLY A 212 6.76 -22.85 -8.79
N LEU A 213 5.85 -22.84 -7.82
CA LEU A 213 5.34 -21.62 -7.19
C LEU A 213 6.25 -21.27 -6.01
N SER A 214 6.61 -19.99 -5.90
CA SER A 214 7.30 -19.43 -4.74
C SER A 214 6.49 -18.28 -4.14
N GLN A 215 6.63 -18.10 -2.83
CA GLN A 215 6.13 -16.94 -2.10
C GLN A 215 7.31 -16.13 -1.60
N GLU A 216 7.21 -14.81 -1.71
CA GLU A 216 8.28 -13.91 -1.30
C GLU A 216 7.75 -12.74 -0.50
N SER A 217 8.50 -12.36 0.53
CA SER A 217 8.25 -11.11 1.25
C SER A 217 8.58 -9.93 0.33
N TYR A 218 7.68 -8.97 0.31
CA TYR A 218 7.80 -7.74 -0.45
C TYR A 218 7.41 -6.56 0.43
N GLN A 219 8.19 -5.49 0.36
CA GLN A 219 7.98 -4.30 1.15
C GLN A 219 7.84 -3.11 0.25
N ILE A 220 6.86 -2.26 0.57
CA ILE A 220 6.89 -0.87 0.15
C ILE A 220 7.24 -0.05 1.37
N HIS A 221 8.19 0.85 1.20
CA HIS A 221 8.57 1.78 2.23
C HIS A 221 8.77 3.16 1.62
N GLU A 222 8.41 4.20 2.36
CA GLU A 222 8.70 5.57 1.96
C GLU A 222 9.00 6.40 3.19
N ASN A 223 9.91 7.36 3.02
CA ASN A 223 10.27 8.23 4.12
C ASN A 223 9.27 9.37 4.27
N LEU A 224 9.10 9.86 5.50
CA LEU A 224 8.10 10.88 5.81
C LEU A 224 8.36 12.20 5.07
N HIS A 225 9.63 12.54 4.80
CA HIS A 225 9.98 13.70 3.99
C HIS A 225 9.38 13.60 2.58
N THR A 226 9.56 12.47 1.88
CA THR A 226 8.92 12.27 0.57
C THR A 226 7.41 12.37 0.68
N LEU A 227 6.79 11.67 1.63
CA LEU A 227 5.33 11.61 1.76
C LEU A 227 4.68 12.98 1.98
N LEU A 228 5.31 13.87 2.73
CA LEU A 228 4.80 15.21 3.01
C LEU A 228 4.96 16.18 1.83
N ASN A 229 5.77 15.85 0.82
CA ASN A 229 6.11 16.73 -0.31
C ASN A 229 5.53 16.25 -1.67
N GLN A 230 4.50 15.38 -1.67
CA GLN A 230 3.80 14.82 -2.85
C GLN A 230 2.51 15.58 -3.24
#